data_AF-A0A6P7H8C4-F1
#
_entry.id   AF-A0A6P7H8C4-F1
#
_cell.length_a   1.000
_cell.length_b   1.000
_cell.length_c   1.000
_cell.angle_alpha   90.00
_cell.angle_beta   90.00
_cell.angle_gamma   90.00
#
_symmetry.space_group_name_H-M   'P 1'
#
loop_
_entity.id
_entity.type
_entity.pdbx_description
1 polymer ?
#
loop_
_entity_poly.entity_id
_entity_poly.type
_entity_poly.pdbx_seq_one_letter_code
_entity_poly.pdbx_strand_id
1 'polypeptide(L)'
;MNTAQLLVFDDFSTREELLTIISLKVITRGIDLFTEFKHSDGKINLPLFMLVSITTDGAPAMIGINNGFISLCHKDEDFPDFINYHYLIHQQVLGSKRPNTKDVMDIVFKIENSIRGKSLQRRLFKQQLDDKEPNLILR
;
A
#
# COMPACT_ATOMS: atom_id res chain seq x y z
N MET A 1 -9.05 -2.06 -0.27
CA MET A 1 -7.99 -1.11 0.12
C MET A 1 -7.29 -1.76 1.30
N ASN A 2 -6.01 -2.11 1.16
CA ASN A 2 -5.32 -2.95 2.14
C ASN A 2 -4.79 -2.05 3.25
N THR A 3 -5.37 -2.14 4.44
CA THR A 3 -4.89 -1.46 5.64
C THR A 3 -4.16 -2.50 6.49
N ALA A 4 -2.85 -2.37 6.62
CA ALA A 4 -2.07 -3.13 7.58
C ALA A 4 -2.04 -2.35 8.91
N GLN A 5 -2.27 -3.03 10.03
CA GLN A 5 -2.18 -2.47 11.38
C GLN A 5 -1.03 -3.16 12.10
N LEU A 6 -0.13 -2.37 12.71
CA LEU A 6 1.00 -2.87 13.49
C LEU A 6 0.67 -2.72 14.97
N LEU A 7 0.72 -3.82 15.73
CA LEU A 7 0.53 -3.85 17.18
C LEU A 7 1.87 -4.20 17.85
N VAL A 8 2.25 -3.46 18.89
CA VAL A 8 3.44 -3.74 19.71
C VAL A 8 2.96 -4.25 21.06
N PHE A 9 3.47 -5.40 21.49
CA PHE A 9 3.05 -6.09 22.72
C PHE A 9 4.08 -5.90 23.84
N ASP A 10 3.63 -6.09 25.10
CA ASP A 10 4.42 -5.89 26.33
C ASP A 10 5.67 -6.79 26.44
N ASP A 11 5.76 -7.86 25.64
CA ASP A 11 6.93 -8.74 25.56
C ASP A 11 8.04 -8.20 24.65
N PHE A 12 7.92 -6.93 24.21
CA PHE A 12 8.75 -6.31 23.17
C PHE A 12 8.73 -7.07 21.83
N SER A 13 7.83 -8.04 21.67
CA SER A 13 7.59 -8.65 20.37
C SER A 13 6.75 -7.69 19.54
N THR A 14 7.13 -7.59 18.27
CA THR A 14 6.34 -6.89 17.26
C THR A 14 5.55 -7.92 16.50
N ARG A 15 4.23 -7.72 16.36
CA ARG A 15 3.40 -8.59 15.54
C ARG A 15 2.56 -7.72 14.61
N GLU A 16 2.50 -8.15 13.36
CA GLU A 16 1.66 -7.54 12.35
C GLU A 16 0.52 -8.51 12.05
N GLU A 17 -0.70 -8.09 12.33
CA GLU A 17 -1.88 -8.94 12.19
C GLU A 17 -2.95 -8.19 11.41
N LEU A 18 -3.63 -8.89 10.50
CA LEU A 18 -4.78 -8.36 9.81
C LEU A 18 -5.99 -8.42 10.75
N LEU A 19 -6.36 -7.28 11.31
CA LEU A 19 -7.49 -7.20 12.22
C LEU A 19 -8.84 -7.45 11.51
N THR A 20 -9.08 -6.77 10.39
CA THR A 20 -10.35 -6.87 9.66
C THR A 20 -10.25 -6.38 8.22
N ILE A 21 -11.22 -6.79 7.39
CA ILE A 21 -11.47 -6.21 6.07
C ILE A 21 -12.90 -5.70 6.04
N ILE A 22 -13.03 -4.40 5.82
CA ILE A 22 -14.31 -3.70 5.77
C ILE A 22 -14.63 -3.40 4.30
N SER A 23 -15.78 -3.86 3.82
CA SER A 23 -16.26 -3.58 2.48
C SER A 23 -17.10 -2.30 2.47
N LEU A 24 -16.77 -1.34 1.60
CA LEU A 24 -17.51 -0.11 1.39
C LEU A 24 -18.37 -0.22 0.14
N LYS A 25 -19.66 0.11 0.25
CA LYS A 25 -20.64 -0.22 -0.79
C LYS A 25 -20.65 0.70 -2.01
N VAL A 26 -20.30 1.99 -1.88
CA VAL A 26 -20.50 2.95 -3.00
C VAL A 26 -19.48 4.09 -3.05
N ILE A 27 -19.28 4.81 -1.93
CA ILE A 27 -18.48 6.05 -1.91
C ILE A 27 -17.41 5.94 -0.83
N THR A 28 -16.21 6.41 -1.15
CA THR A 28 -15.04 6.41 -0.26
C THR A 28 -14.75 7.84 0.24
N ARG A 29 -15.72 8.54 0.85
CA ARG A 29 -15.43 9.80 1.58
C ARG A 29 -14.92 9.47 2.98
N GLY A 30 -14.22 10.42 3.60
CA GLY A 30 -13.71 10.25 4.95
C GLY A 30 -14.80 9.94 5.98
N ILE A 31 -15.98 10.54 5.84
CA ILE A 31 -17.12 10.24 6.70
C ILE A 31 -17.65 8.81 6.53
N ASP A 32 -17.73 8.31 5.29
CA ASP A 32 -18.21 6.95 5.03
C ASP A 32 -17.22 5.92 5.63
N LEU A 33 -15.91 6.20 5.51
CA LEU A 33 -14.84 5.42 6.11
C LEU A 33 -14.92 5.41 7.64
N PHE A 34 -15.11 6.58 8.23
CA PHE A 34 -15.18 6.75 9.68
C PHE A 34 -16.39 6.02 10.28
N THR A 35 -17.56 6.21 9.68
CA THR A 35 -18.80 5.56 10.15
C THR A 35 -18.69 4.04 10.09
N GLU A 36 -18.18 3.49 9.00
CA GLU A 36 -18.05 2.03 8.89
C GLU A 36 -16.96 1.48 9.83
N PHE A 37 -15.87 2.22 10.04
CA PHE A 37 -14.85 1.87 11.02
C PHE A 37 -15.44 1.78 12.44
N LYS A 38 -16.17 2.81 12.90
CA LYS A 38 -16.82 2.81 14.22
C LYS A 38 -17.84 1.68 14.37
N HIS A 39 -18.61 1.41 13.32
CA HIS A 39 -19.55 0.30 13.31
C HIS A 39 -18.84 -1.06 13.38
N SER A 40 -17.67 -1.19 12.77
CA SER A 40 -16.86 -2.41 12.84
C SER A 40 -16.15 -2.58 14.18
N ASP A 41 -15.74 -1.48 14.82
CA ASP A 41 -15.07 -1.50 16.11
C ASP A 41 -15.93 -2.20 17.18
N GLY A 42 -17.22 -1.85 17.24
CA GLY A 42 -18.17 -2.54 18.13
C GLY A 42 -18.31 -4.05 17.90
N LYS A 43 -17.80 -4.59 16.78
CA LYS A 43 -17.78 -6.04 16.48
C LYS A 43 -16.44 -6.69 16.74
N ILE A 44 -15.36 -5.93 16.57
CA ILE A 44 -13.97 -6.39 16.66
C ILE A 44 -13.43 -6.21 18.08
N ASN A 45 -14.08 -5.35 18.87
CA ASN A 45 -13.70 -4.98 20.23
C ASN A 45 -12.24 -4.47 20.28
N LEU A 46 -11.91 -3.53 19.38
CA LEU A 46 -10.58 -2.94 19.35
C LEU A 46 -10.46 -1.99 20.54
N PRO A 47 -9.43 -2.12 21.40
CA PRO A 47 -9.21 -1.16 22.47
C PRO A 47 -8.71 0.17 21.90
N LEU A 48 -9.61 0.99 21.34
CA LEU A 48 -9.28 2.29 20.73
C LEU A 48 -8.50 3.19 21.69
N PHE A 49 -8.75 3.10 23.00
CA PHE A 49 -8.01 3.82 24.03
C PHE A 49 -6.50 3.48 24.07
N MET A 50 -6.07 2.35 23.52
CA MET A 50 -4.66 1.94 23.38
C MET A 50 -4.06 2.33 22.03
N LEU A 51 -4.81 3.01 21.16
CA LEU A 51 -4.34 3.38 19.83
C LEU A 51 -3.23 4.43 19.92
N VAL A 52 -2.04 4.09 19.43
CA VAL A 52 -0.89 5.00 19.41
C VAL A 52 -0.76 5.74 18.08
N SER A 53 -1.10 5.10 16.97
CA SER A 53 -0.96 5.70 15.64
C SER A 53 -1.89 5.13 14.59
N ILE A 54 -2.18 5.93 13.55
CA ILE A 54 -2.89 5.50 12.35
C ILE A 54 -2.04 5.84 11.13
N THR A 55 -1.84 4.87 10.24
CA THR A 55 -1.17 5.09 8.95
C THR A 55 -2.20 5.03 7.81
N THR A 56 -2.20 6.04 6.94
CA THR A 56 -3.10 6.11 5.77
C THR A 56 -2.34 6.36 4.47
N ASP A 57 -2.96 6.02 3.34
CA ASP A 57 -2.44 6.33 1.99
C ASP A 57 -2.49 7.84 1.66
N GLY A 58 -3.12 8.63 2.54
CA GLY A 58 -3.50 10.04 2.41
C GLY A 58 -4.06 10.48 1.08
N ALA A 59 -4.96 9.67 0.54
CA ALA A 59 -6.00 10.21 -0.31
C ALA A 59 -6.75 11.35 0.42
N PRO A 60 -7.33 12.34 -0.28
CA PRO A 60 -8.08 13.44 0.34
C PRO A 60 -9.21 12.97 1.28
N ALA A 61 -9.80 11.81 1.00
CA ALA A 61 -10.79 11.19 1.88
C ALA A 61 -10.21 10.75 3.24
N MET A 62 -8.92 10.43 3.32
CA MET A 62 -8.25 10.02 4.55
C MET A 62 -7.73 11.21 5.36
N ILE A 63 -7.10 12.18 4.69
CA ILE A 63 -6.35 13.28 5.35
C ILE A 63 -7.01 14.66 5.26
N GLY A 64 -8.20 14.76 4.66
CA GLY A 64 -8.88 16.05 4.51
C GLY A 64 -9.15 16.74 5.85
N ILE A 65 -8.73 17.99 5.99
CA ILE A 65 -8.70 18.74 7.26
C ILE A 65 -10.03 18.74 8.03
N ASN A 66 -11.15 18.82 7.31
CA ASN A 66 -12.47 18.93 7.94
C ASN A 66 -13.20 17.58 8.02
N ASN A 67 -13.19 16.83 6.91
CA ASN A 67 -14.05 15.65 6.68
C ASN A 67 -13.25 14.40 6.27
N GLY A 68 -11.92 14.44 6.41
CA GLY A 68 -11.08 13.28 6.22
C GLY A 68 -11.21 12.32 7.40
N PHE A 69 -11.02 11.03 7.14
CA PHE A 69 -11.07 9.97 8.16
C PHE A 69 -10.27 10.33 9.42
N ILE A 70 -9.00 10.73 9.27
CA ILE A 70 -8.11 11.09 10.39
C ILE A 70 -8.65 12.30 11.17
N SER A 71 -9.11 13.33 10.46
CA SER A 71 -9.67 14.53 11.08
C SER A 71 -10.98 14.26 11.82
N LEU A 72 -11.73 13.24 11.42
CA LEU A 72 -12.91 12.78 12.14
C LEU A 72 -12.52 11.97 13.38
N CYS A 73 -11.52 11.08 13.29
CA CYS A 73 -10.99 10.36 14.45
C CYS A 73 -10.48 11.32 15.54
N HIS A 74 -9.75 12.38 15.18
CA HIS A 74 -9.28 13.38 16.16
C HIS A 74 -10.40 14.19 16.83
N LYS A 75 -11.61 14.21 16.26
CA LYS A 75 -12.77 14.91 16.83
C LYS A 75 -13.67 14.01 17.67
N ASP A 76 -13.43 12.70 17.64
CA ASP A 76 -14.26 11.70 18.30
C ASP A 76 -13.65 11.32 19.65
N GLU A 77 -14.46 11.33 20.70
CA GLU A 77 -14.02 11.19 22.09
C GLU A 77 -13.50 9.78 22.42
N ASP A 78 -13.82 8.77 21.61
CA ASP A 78 -13.37 7.39 21.85
C ASP A 78 -11.91 7.17 21.41
N PHE A 79 -11.32 8.13 20.68
CA PHE A 79 -9.93 8.08 20.27
C PHE A 79 -9.05 8.88 21.25
N PRO A 80 -7.91 8.32 21.69
CA PRO A 80 -6.91 9.11 22.40
C PRO A 80 -6.21 10.08 21.44
N ASP A 81 -5.33 10.93 21.97
CA ASP A 81 -4.34 11.59 21.11
C ASP A 81 -3.45 10.51 20.47
N PHE A 82 -3.37 10.52 19.13
CA PHE A 82 -2.58 9.56 18.36
C PHE A 82 -1.76 10.26 17.29
N ILE A 83 -0.70 9.59 16.83
CA ILE A 83 0.14 10.06 15.74
C ILE A 83 -0.43 9.57 14.40
N ASN A 84 -0.69 10.46 13.46
CA ASN A 84 -1.10 10.08 12.11
C ASN A 84 0.09 10.10 11.15
N TYR A 85 0.34 8.98 10.49
CA TYR A 85 1.33 8.89 9.42
C TYR A 85 0.66 8.88 8.05
N HIS A 86 1.16 9.71 7.15
CA HIS A 86 0.77 9.71 5.76
C HIS A 86 1.81 8.94 4.94
N TYR A 87 1.36 8.03 4.07
CA TYR A 87 2.13 7.58 2.91
C TYR A 87 3.40 6.78 3.21
N LEU A 88 3.59 6.23 4.42
CA LEU A 88 4.82 5.50 4.79
C LEU A 88 5.15 4.36 3.82
N ILE A 89 4.16 3.54 3.45
CA ILE A 89 4.36 2.42 2.52
C ILE A 89 4.76 2.91 1.12
N HIS A 90 4.15 3.99 0.63
CA HIS A 90 4.51 4.54 -0.67
C HIS A 90 5.88 5.25 -0.63
N GLN A 91 6.21 5.93 0.46
CA GLN A 91 7.55 6.51 0.69
C GLN A 91 8.61 5.42 0.74
N GLN A 92 8.34 4.28 1.36
CA GLN A 92 9.26 3.14 1.39
C GLN A 92 9.49 2.56 -0.02
N VAL A 93 8.42 2.41 -0.81
CA VAL A 93 8.52 1.98 -2.22
C VAL A 93 9.23 3.03 -3.10
N LEU A 94 9.00 4.32 -2.86
CA LEU A 94 9.73 5.39 -3.56
C LEU A 94 11.19 5.45 -3.14
N GLY A 95 11.49 5.20 -1.86
CA GLY A 95 12.83 5.15 -1.29
C GLY A 95 13.63 3.98 -1.87
N SER A 96 13.01 2.80 -2.00
CA SER A 96 13.63 1.63 -2.64
C SER A 96 13.83 1.81 -4.16
N LYS A 97 13.16 2.78 -4.78
CA LYS A 97 13.36 3.20 -6.18
C LYS A 97 14.47 4.23 -6.36
N ARG A 98 15.23 4.59 -5.30
CA ARG A 98 16.37 5.52 -5.38
C ARG A 98 17.77 4.88 -5.51
N PRO A 99 18.02 3.75 -6.19
CA PRO A 99 19.24 3.68 -6.99
C PRO A 99 18.98 4.47 -8.28
N ASN A 100 19.96 5.26 -8.73
CA ASN A 100 19.89 6.04 -9.98
C ASN A 100 19.82 5.08 -11.18
N THR A 101 18.65 4.44 -11.37
CA THR A 101 18.39 3.31 -12.28
C THR A 101 17.68 3.75 -13.53
N LYS A 102 17.57 5.05 -13.78
CA LYS A 102 16.93 5.59 -14.97
C LYS A 102 17.51 4.97 -16.24
N ASP A 103 18.83 4.91 -16.33
CA ASP A 103 19.52 4.33 -17.48
C ASP A 103 19.23 2.83 -17.63
N VAL A 104 19.18 2.09 -16.51
CA VAL A 104 18.84 0.66 -16.50
C VAL A 104 17.39 0.44 -16.93
N MET A 105 16.46 1.23 -16.40
CA MET A 105 15.05 1.16 -16.75
C MET A 105 14.81 1.52 -18.22
N ASP A 106 15.49 2.54 -18.75
CA ASP A 106 15.40 2.92 -20.16
C ASP A 106 15.90 1.80 -21.08
N ILE A 107 16.96 1.07 -20.69
CA ILE A 107 17.44 -0.12 -21.41
C ILE A 107 16.41 -1.25 -21.34
N VAL A 108 15.87 -1.54 -20.15
CA VAL A 108 14.84 -2.58 -19.96
C VAL A 108 13.60 -2.28 -20.81
N PHE A 109 13.11 -1.04 -20.82
CA PHE A 109 11.97 -0.62 -21.63
C PHE A 109 12.25 -0.76 -23.14
N LYS A 110 13.45 -0.43 -23.60
CA LYS A 110 13.84 -0.62 -25.01
C LYS A 110 13.84 -2.10 -25.40
N ILE A 111 14.37 -2.98 -24.54
CA ILE A 111 14.38 -4.42 -24.77
C ILE A 111 12.95 -4.96 -24.81
N GLU A 112 12.13 -4.62 -23.81
CA GLU A 112 10.74 -5.06 -23.72
C GLU A 112 9.95 -4.61 -24.96
N ASN A 113 10.09 -3.35 -25.37
CA ASN A 113 9.42 -2.82 -26.55
C ASN A 113 9.92 -3.47 -27.85
N SER A 114 11.21 -3.81 -27.94
CA SER A 114 11.76 -4.54 -29.09
C SER A 114 11.19 -5.96 -29.21
N ILE A 115 11.05 -6.67 -28.08
CA ILE A 115 10.44 -8.01 -28.01
C ILE A 115 8.94 -7.93 -28.32
N ARG A 116 8.24 -6.96 -27.74
CA ARG A 116 6.79 -6.80 -27.88
C ARG A 116 6.39 -6.32 -29.29
N GLY A 117 7.17 -5.41 -29.87
CA GLY A 117 6.87 -4.74 -31.14
C GLY A 117 7.15 -5.59 -32.39
N LYS A 118 7.83 -6.73 -32.26
CA LYS A 118 8.19 -7.60 -33.40
C LYS A 118 7.71 -9.03 -33.16
N SER A 119 6.80 -9.53 -33.99
CA SER A 119 6.22 -10.88 -33.89
C SER A 119 7.28 -11.99 -33.87
N LEU A 120 8.33 -11.84 -34.70
CA LEU A 120 9.45 -12.78 -34.74
C LEU A 120 10.27 -12.77 -33.44
N GLN A 121 10.57 -11.61 -32.88
CA GLN A 121 11.35 -11.47 -31.64
C GLN A 121 10.59 -12.07 -30.45
N ARG A 122 9.28 -11.82 -30.38
CA ARG A 122 8.41 -12.45 -29.37
C ARG A 122 8.44 -13.99 -29.45
N ARG A 123 8.38 -14.54 -30.66
CA ARG A 123 8.42 -16.00 -30.88
C ARG A 123 9.77 -16.59 -30.46
N LEU A 124 10.88 -15.98 -30.89
CA LEU A 124 12.23 -16.43 -30.55
C LEU A 124 12.50 -16.33 -29.05
N PHE A 125 12.10 -15.22 -28.41
CA PHE A 125 12.22 -15.04 -26.97
C PHE A 125 11.44 -16.11 -26.20
N LYS A 126 10.23 -16.46 -26.65
CA LYS A 126 9.44 -17.54 -26.05
C LYS A 126 10.12 -18.90 -26.18
N GLN A 127 10.66 -19.23 -27.35
CA GLN A 127 11.42 -20.46 -27.56
C GLN A 127 12.64 -20.54 -26.64
N GLN A 128 13.36 -19.42 -26.43
CA GLN A 128 14.50 -19.35 -25.51
C GLN A 128 14.13 -19.46 -24.02
N LEU A 129 12.91 -19.12 -23.62
CA LEU A 129 12.43 -19.33 -22.25
C LEU A 129 12.01 -20.78 -22.01
N ASP A 130 11.52 -21.44 -23.06
CA ASP A 130 11.10 -22.84 -23.02
C ASP A 130 12.33 -23.79 -23.08
N ASP A 131 13.39 -23.41 -23.80
CA ASP A 131 14.69 -24.10 -23.82
C ASP A 131 15.60 -23.56 -22.69
N LYS A 132 15.76 -24.32 -21.59
CA LYS A 132 16.52 -23.92 -20.40
C LYS A 132 18.06 -23.80 -20.58
N GLU A 133 18.57 -23.11 -21.60
CA GLU A 133 19.99 -22.69 -21.65
C GLU A 133 20.19 -21.28 -22.24
N PRO A 134 20.87 -20.36 -21.53
CA PRO A 134 21.04 -18.99 -21.99
C PRO A 134 22.30 -18.84 -22.85
N ASN A 135 22.15 -18.69 -24.17
CA ASN A 135 23.17 -18.09 -25.02
C ASN A 135 22.67 -16.74 -25.55
N LEU A 136 22.79 -15.71 -24.71
CA LEU A 136 22.59 -14.32 -25.09
C LEU A 136 23.89 -13.77 -25.69
N ILE A 137 24.06 -13.89 -27.01
CA ILE A 137 25.00 -13.01 -27.73
C ILE A 137 24.22 -11.74 -28.07
N LEU A 138 24.40 -10.71 -27.23
CA LEU A 138 24.06 -9.34 -27.58
C LEU A 138 25.20 -8.81 -28.48
N ARG A 139 24.90 -8.52 -29.74
CA ARG A 139 25.69 -7.63 -30.60
C ARG A 139 25.05 -6.25 -30.60
#